data_AF-A0A2T8INB3-F1
#
_entry.id   AF-A0A2T8INB3-F1
#
_cell.length_a   1.000
_cell.length_b   1.000
_cell.length_c   1.000
_cell.angle_alpha   90.00
_cell.angle_beta   90.00
_cell.angle_gamma   90.00
#
_symmetry.space_group_name_H-M   'P 1'
#
loop_
_entity.id
_entity.type
_entity.pdbx_description
1 polymer ?
#
loop_
_entity_poly.entity_id
_entity_poly.type
_entity_poly.pdbx_seq_one_letter_code
_entity_poly.pdbx_strand_id
1 'polypeptide(L)'
;MTEVWHKESLWTQGLIKVPELSSSIDVWWQQELAGSPKKMRRTKAAIMMYTAWNIWKERNRSIFEHTRADAVQILQEIMAEISVRKLACGGPEFSVVSRLLLL
;
A
#
# COMPACT_ATOMS: atom_id res chain seq x y z
N MET A 1 6.28 -7.04 -8.43
CA MET A 1 5.01 -7.04 -7.64
C MET A 1 5.27 -7.37 -6.18
N THR A 2 5.81 -8.55 -5.86
CA THR A 2 6.17 -8.95 -4.48
C THR A 2 7.12 -7.98 -3.78
N GLU A 3 8.04 -7.36 -4.53
CA GLU A 3 8.97 -6.35 -3.98
C GLU A 3 8.25 -5.08 -3.49
N VAL A 4 7.20 -4.62 -4.19
CA VAL A 4 6.41 -3.45 -3.77
C VAL A 4 5.74 -3.74 -2.43
N TRP A 5 5.16 -4.94 -2.27
CA TRP A 5 4.56 -5.38 -1.00
C TRP A 5 5.59 -5.51 0.13
N HIS A 6 6.82 -5.97 -0.17
CA HIS A 6 7.90 -5.97 0.83
C HIS A 6 8.23 -4.56 1.29
N LYS A 7 8.41 -3.62 0.36
CA LYS A 7 8.72 -2.23 0.71
C LYS A 7 7.57 -1.56 1.45
N GLU A 8 6.33 -1.84 1.08
CA GLU A 8 5.15 -1.37 1.80
C GLU A 8 5.11 -1.90 3.23
N SER A 9 5.34 -3.21 3.42
CA SER A 9 5.41 -3.83 4.75
C SER A 9 6.51 -3.20 5.62
N LEU A 10 7.68 -2.92 5.06
CA LEU A 10 8.76 -2.20 5.76
C LEU A 10 8.34 -0.77 6.13
N TRP A 11 7.76 -0.03 5.20
CA TRP A 11 7.28 1.34 5.41
C TRP A 11 6.19 1.40 6.49
N THR A 12 5.30 0.40 6.53
CA THR A 12 4.23 0.32 7.53
C THR A 12 4.63 -0.42 8.81
N GLN A 13 5.93 -0.72 8.97
CA GLN A 13 6.50 -1.39 10.15
C GLN A 13 5.82 -2.72 10.46
N GLY A 14 5.54 -3.50 9.42
CA GLY A 14 4.89 -4.80 9.53
C GLY A 14 3.39 -4.73 9.82
N LEU A 15 2.77 -3.54 9.75
CA LEU A 15 1.33 -3.43 9.89
C LEU A 15 0.61 -4.27 8.83
N ILE A 16 1.08 -4.23 7.59
CA ILE A 16 0.64 -5.11 6.51
C ILE A 16 1.75 -6.13 6.26
N LYS A 17 1.39 -7.41 6.23
CA LYS A 17 2.32 -8.49 5.89
C LYS A 17 2.36 -8.69 4.39
N VAL A 18 3.49 -9.15 3.87
CA VAL A 18 3.62 -9.49 2.45
C VAL A 18 2.70 -10.69 2.13
N PRO A 19 1.95 -10.66 1.01
CA PRO A 19 1.19 -11.83 0.56
C PRO A 19 2.10 -13.02 0.31
N GLU A 20 1.75 -14.16 0.89
CA GLU A 20 2.44 -15.43 0.66
C GLU A 20 2.22 -15.93 -0.77
N LEU A 21 3.25 -16.49 -1.40
CA LEU A 21 3.17 -17.03 -2.76
C LEU A 21 2.24 -18.24 -2.89
N SER A 22 1.95 -18.92 -1.78
CA SER A 22 1.09 -20.11 -1.70
C SER A 22 -0.40 -19.78 -1.63
N SER A 23 -0.77 -18.54 -1.30
CA SER A 23 -2.15 -18.12 -1.09
C SER A 23 -2.62 -17.22 -2.23
N SER A 24 -3.89 -17.33 -2.60
CA SER A 24 -4.48 -16.36 -3.53
C SER A 24 -4.58 -14.99 -2.87
N ILE A 25 -4.51 -13.92 -3.68
CA ILE A 25 -4.49 -12.55 -3.18
C ILE A 25 -5.78 -12.19 -2.42
N ASP A 26 -6.92 -12.77 -2.80
CA ASP A 26 -8.22 -12.57 -2.14
C ASP A 26 -8.26 -13.24 -0.75
N VAL A 27 -7.73 -14.45 -0.62
CA VAL A 27 -7.64 -15.15 0.66
C VAL A 27 -6.71 -14.40 1.60
N TRP A 28 -5.52 -14.01 1.13
CA TRP A 28 -4.58 -13.20 1.92
C TRP A 28 -5.22 -11.87 2.35
N TRP A 29 -5.92 -11.20 1.44
CA TRP A 29 -6.57 -9.92 1.73
C TRP A 29 -7.59 -10.05 2.88
N GLN A 30 -8.43 -11.08 2.83
CA GLN A 30 -9.40 -11.34 3.88
C GLN A 30 -8.73 -11.63 5.22
N GLN A 31 -7.66 -12.43 5.21
CA GLN A 31 -6.90 -12.78 6.41
C GLN A 31 -6.19 -11.58 7.03
N GLU A 32 -5.56 -10.72 6.22
CA GLU A 32 -4.83 -9.54 6.68
C GLU A 32 -5.73 -8.52 7.40
N LEU A 33 -7.00 -8.46 6.97
CA LEU A 33 -8.03 -7.59 7.57
C LEU A 33 -8.79 -8.25 8.72
N ALA A 34 -8.79 -9.59 8.81
CA ALA A 34 -9.48 -10.33 9.86
C ALA A 34 -8.91 -10.01 11.25
N GLY A 35 -9.77 -10.05 12.28
CA GLY A 35 -9.38 -9.80 13.68
C GLY A 35 -8.94 -8.35 14.00
N SER A 36 -8.78 -7.47 13.01
CA SER A 36 -8.35 -6.09 13.23
C SER A 36 -9.48 -5.21 13.78
N PRO A 37 -9.23 -4.37 14.81
CA PRO A 37 -10.17 -3.37 15.28
C PRO A 37 -10.63 -2.44 14.15
N LYS A 38 -11.85 -1.91 14.22
CA LYS A 38 -12.48 -1.13 13.12
C LYS A 38 -11.58 -0.01 12.57
N LYS A 39 -10.92 0.79 13.43
CA LYS A 39 -10.01 1.88 12.99
C LYS A 39 -8.81 1.31 12.23
N MET A 40 -8.17 0.27 12.78
CA MET A 40 -7.00 -0.38 12.16
C MET A 40 -7.35 -1.06 10.85
N ARG A 41 -8.46 -1.80 10.80
CA ARG A 41 -8.94 -2.47 9.59
C ARG A 41 -9.17 -1.49 8.44
N ARG A 42 -9.73 -0.31 8.73
CA ARG A 42 -9.89 0.78 7.73
C ARG A 42 -8.55 1.30 7.23
N THR A 43 -7.58 1.47 8.11
CA THR A 43 -6.21 1.89 7.74
C THR A 43 -5.54 0.87 6.85
N LYS A 44 -5.54 -0.41 7.25
CA LYS A 44 -4.99 -1.52 6.46
C LYS A 44 -5.64 -1.59 5.07
N ALA A 45 -6.98 -1.61 5.03
CA ALA A 45 -7.71 -1.69 3.77
C ALA A 45 -7.36 -0.52 2.83
N ALA A 46 -7.27 0.71 3.34
CA ALA A 46 -6.90 1.86 2.54
C ALA A 46 -5.49 1.70 1.93
N ILE A 47 -4.49 1.34 2.74
CA ILE A 47 -3.11 1.17 2.26
C ILE A 47 -3.05 0.04 1.22
N MET A 48 -3.65 -1.12 1.51
CA MET A 48 -3.68 -2.26 0.58
C MET A 48 -4.36 -1.89 -0.76
N MET A 49 -5.45 -1.08 -0.72
CA MET A 49 -6.13 -0.60 -1.92
C MET A 49 -5.24 0.31 -2.76
N TYR A 50 -4.57 1.28 -2.15
CA TYR A 50 -3.65 2.17 -2.85
C TYR A 50 -2.45 1.42 -3.42
N THR A 51 -1.91 0.45 -2.70
CA THR A 51 -0.82 -0.40 -3.20
C THR A 51 -1.24 -1.23 -4.40
N ALA A 52 -2.38 -1.94 -4.31
CA ALA A 52 -2.90 -2.72 -5.43
C ALA A 52 -3.19 -1.85 -6.65
N TRP A 53 -3.78 -0.67 -6.44
CA TRP A 53 -4.07 0.31 -7.48
C TRP A 53 -2.80 0.80 -8.20
N ASN A 54 -1.76 1.18 -7.46
CA ASN A 54 -0.52 1.67 -8.05
C ASN A 54 0.26 0.58 -8.78
N ILE A 55 0.25 -0.66 -8.28
CA ILE A 55 0.81 -1.81 -9.02
C ILE A 55 0.07 -2.00 -10.35
N TRP A 56 -1.26 -1.90 -10.35
CA TRP A 56 -2.05 -2.02 -11.58
C TRP A 56 -1.75 -0.88 -12.56
N LYS A 57 -1.71 0.38 -12.08
CA LYS A 57 -1.34 1.54 -12.91
C LYS A 57 0.03 1.36 -13.55
N GLU A 58 1.03 0.93 -12.79
CA GLU A 58 2.37 0.72 -13.34
C GLU A 58 2.37 -0.35 -14.43
N ARG A 59 1.69 -1.48 -14.21
CA ARG A 59 1.57 -2.52 -15.25
C ARG A 59 0.95 -1.99 -16.53
N ASN A 60 -0.06 -1.12 -16.43
CA ASN A 60 -0.65 -0.48 -17.59
C ASN A 60 0.33 0.48 -18.28
N ARG A 61 0.98 1.38 -17.54
CA ARG A 61 1.98 2.29 -18.11
C ARG A 61 3.11 1.52 -18.80
N SER A 62 3.59 0.43 -18.21
CA SER A 62 4.62 -0.40 -18.84
C SER A 62 4.18 -1.02 -20.17
N ILE A 63 2.89 -1.33 -20.33
CA ILE A 63 2.35 -1.92 -21.55
C ILE A 63 2.09 -0.83 -22.60
N PHE A 64 1.44 0.27 -22.21
CA PHE A 64 0.93 1.27 -23.15
C PHE A 64 1.91 2.42 -23.42
N GLU A 65 2.79 2.74 -22.47
CA GLU A 65 3.74 3.85 -22.54
C GLU A 65 5.20 3.37 -22.63
N HIS A 66 5.43 2.05 -22.54
CA HIS A 66 6.75 1.43 -22.54
C HIS A 66 7.72 1.98 -21.47
N THR A 67 7.18 2.52 -20.38
CA THR A 67 7.93 3.00 -19.22
C THR A 67 8.12 1.88 -18.18
N ARG A 68 9.09 2.04 -17.28
CA ARG A 68 9.27 1.12 -16.15
C ARG A 68 9.64 1.91 -14.91
N ALA A 69 8.83 1.78 -13.88
CA ALA A 69 9.15 2.20 -12.54
C ALA A 69 9.65 1.01 -11.71
N ASP A 70 10.67 1.24 -10.89
CA ASP A 70 11.08 0.28 -9.89
C ASP A 70 10.14 0.28 -8.67
N ALA A 71 10.33 -0.67 -7.75
CA ALA A 71 9.45 -0.80 -6.59
C ALA A 71 9.55 0.38 -5.61
N VAL A 72 10.66 1.14 -5.60
CA VAL A 72 10.80 2.35 -4.77
C VAL A 72 9.96 3.48 -5.35
N GLN A 73 10.03 3.68 -6.67
CA GLN A 73 9.25 4.69 -7.37
C GLN A 73 7.74 4.44 -7.21
N ILE A 74 7.29 3.19 -7.35
CA ILE A 74 5.89 2.81 -7.10
C ILE A 74 5.48 3.09 -5.64
N LEU A 75 6.35 2.81 -4.67
CA LEU A 75 6.09 3.13 -3.26
C LEU A 75 5.94 4.63 -3.04
N GLN A 76 6.78 5.44 -3.66
CA GLN A 76 6.69 6.91 -3.59
C GLN A 76 5.36 7.41 -4.16
N GLU A 77 4.88 6.85 -5.28
CA GLU A 77 3.55 7.15 -5.82
C GLU A 77 2.43 6.80 -4.83
N ILE A 78 2.49 5.62 -4.20
CA ILE A 78 1.53 5.19 -3.18
C ILE A 78 1.50 6.16 -2.01
N MET A 79 2.67 6.52 -1.48
CA MET A 79 2.80 7.47 -0.37
C MET A 79 2.25 8.86 -0.73
N ALA A 80 2.52 9.33 -1.95
CA ALA A 80 2.02 10.60 -2.44
C ALA A 80 0.48 10.59 -2.55
N GLU A 81 -0.13 9.56 -3.13
CA GLU A 81 -1.59 9.47 -3.27
C GLU A 81 -2.31 9.38 -1.91
N ILE A 82 -1.76 8.61 -0.97
CA ILE A 82 -2.30 8.53 0.40
C ILE A 82 -2.21 9.88 1.09
N SER A 83 -1.10 10.62 0.89
CA SER A 83 -0.90 11.96 1.44
C SER A 83 -1.90 12.97 0.87
N VAL A 84 -2.11 12.97 -0.45
CA VAL A 84 -3.13 13.80 -1.12
C VAL A 84 -4.52 13.50 -0.58
N ARG A 85 -4.89 12.22 -0.45
CA ARG A 85 -6.19 11.83 0.14
C ARG A 85 -6.34 12.35 1.57
N LYS A 86 -5.29 12.24 2.40
CA LYS A 86 -5.29 12.72 3.78
C LYS A 86 -5.53 14.23 3.85
N LEU A 87 -4.89 15.00 2.97
CA LEU A 87 -5.07 16.45 2.89
C LEU A 87 -6.48 16.82 2.42
N ALA A 88 -7.03 16.12 1.43
CA ALA A 88 -8.33 16.45 0.84
C ALA A 88 -9.53 16.05 1.72
N CYS A 89 -9.47 14.88 2.36
CA CYS A 89 -10.64 14.28 3.03
C CYS A 89 -10.48 14.15 4.55
N GLY A 90 -9.34 14.55 5.11
CA GLY A 90 -8.89 14.02 6.39
C GLY A 90 -8.57 12.53 6.30
N GLY A 91 -8.01 11.94 7.36
CA GLY A 91 -7.61 10.54 7.34
C GLY A 91 -7.77 9.85 8.68
N PRO A 92 -7.77 8.50 8.72
CA PRO A 92 -7.38 7.81 9.92
C PRO A 92 -6.03 8.37 10.37
N GLU A 93 -5.84 8.60 11.68
CA GLU A 93 -4.50 8.92 12.19
C GLU A 93 -3.55 7.78 11.85
N PHE A 94 -2.75 7.97 10.81
CA PHE A 94 -1.61 7.12 10.51
C PHE A 94 -0.50 7.47 11.51
N SER A 95 -0.65 7.07 12.78
CA SER A 95 0.36 7.31 13.82
C SER A 95 1.73 6.74 13.46
N VAL A 96 1.76 5.76 12.54
CA VAL A 96 2.98 5.15 11.99
C VAL A 96 3.61 6.01 10.88
N VAL A 97 2.81 6.62 9.99
CA VAL A 97 3.30 7.37 8.81
C VAL A 97 3.62 8.83 9.13
N SER A 98 3.00 9.42 10.16
CA SER A 98 3.28 10.81 10.57
C SER A 98 4.74 11.06 11.01
N ARG A 99 5.55 10.01 11.20
CA ARG A 99 6.99 10.13 11.50
C ARG A 99 7.91 10.01 10.28
N LEU A 100 7.41 9.57 9.12
CA LEU A 100 8.23 9.32 7.92
C LEU A 100 8.07 10.37 6.81
N LEU A 101 7.25 11.40 7.03
CA LEU A 101 7.13 12.58 6.15
C LEU A 101 7.93 13.79 6.70
N LEU A 102 8.77 13.59 7.71
CA LEU A 102 9.60 14.63 8.35
C LEU A 102 11.11 14.30 8.32
N LEU A 103 11.53 13.34 7.50
CA LEU A 103 12.90 13.10 7.08
C LEU A 103 12.92 12.95 5.55
#